data_AF-A0A1D9H9Q6-F1
#
_entry.id   AF-A0A1D9H9Q6-F1
#
_cell.length_a   1.000
_cell.length_b   1.000
_cell.length_c   1.000
_cell.angle_alpha   90.00
_cell.angle_beta   90.00
_cell.angle_gamma   90.00
#
_symmetry.space_group_name_H-M   'P 1'
#
loop_
_entity.id
_entity.type
_entity.pdbx_description
1 polymer ?
#
loop_
_entity_poly.entity_id
_entity_poly.type
_entity_poly.pdbx_seq_one_letter_code
_entity_poly.pdbx_strand_id
1 'polypeptide(L)'
;MFALSACGGGDSGSGSSNTATVSTPSAGSNVVTLSGQVTDGPIAGAKVCLFSNGVQANNAAGDAICSSQTDAQGNYVLTIPRNLASGLLTLMAAKGTDIQLASTLGTVAQVLSAAGSAGTVTPAQLTSANVTHITTANFALADLDHDGKVSQAELDAYSPDFSVVQRAATILQAYIDGGQTSLIGGATSNTLALASAVVQSKPLGTTGMTADDWFNDPSNAARIRAANEALSTSLASDMAGKFVDYRLTKTVTQQTIPAPISVNGGAATLYCSSDRTLNKPIYIDISIAFDAARNIALVRYPDDNGQPAYLTGSYNAKNGAINLYELQPKGISSVQGSVTFYEEGYNKHVGTIDATGAIAGTFEEKWAETWSLDASRQECSESGPFTIAKK
;
A
#
# COMPACT_ATOMS: atom_id res chain seq x y z
N MET A 1 50.89 22.04 -11.21
CA MET A 1 51.03 23.37 -11.84
C MET A 1 50.60 23.21 -13.29
N PHE A 2 49.31 23.41 -13.58
CA PHE A 2 48.73 23.23 -14.91
C PHE A 2 48.12 24.56 -15.36
N ALA A 3 48.41 24.91 -16.60
CA ALA A 3 48.21 26.22 -17.21
C ALA A 3 46.73 26.55 -17.49
N LEU A 4 46.39 27.82 -17.32
CA LEU A 4 45.16 28.44 -17.78
C LEU A 4 45.27 28.75 -19.27
N SER A 5 44.33 28.28 -20.08
CA SER A 5 44.08 28.80 -21.43
C SER A 5 42.86 29.70 -21.40
N ALA A 6 43.08 30.96 -21.78
CA ALA A 6 42.05 31.94 -22.09
C ALA A 6 41.61 31.79 -23.55
N CYS A 7 40.31 31.95 -23.81
CA CYS A 7 39.81 32.36 -25.11
C CYS A 7 38.66 33.35 -24.88
N GLY A 8 38.85 34.57 -25.37
CA GLY A 8 37.85 35.62 -25.39
C GLY A 8 36.99 35.54 -26.66
N GLY A 9 35.77 36.03 -26.55
CA GLY A 9 34.85 36.26 -27.65
C GLY A 9 33.63 36.98 -27.10
N GLY A 10 33.60 38.30 -27.28
CA GLY A 10 32.43 39.13 -26.96
C GLY A 10 31.51 39.22 -28.17
N ASP A 11 30.20 39.15 -27.92
CA ASP A 11 29.21 39.72 -28.83
C ASP A 11 28.01 40.26 -28.02
N SER A 12 27.48 41.38 -28.49
CA SER A 12 26.58 42.29 -27.79
C SER A 12 25.11 42.01 -28.10
N GLY A 13 24.29 41.82 -27.07
CA GLY A 13 22.83 41.68 -27.20
C GLY A 13 22.11 42.05 -25.90
N SER A 14 21.42 43.19 -25.92
CA SER A 14 20.63 43.74 -24.83
C SER A 14 19.40 42.87 -24.51
N GLY A 15 19.30 42.38 -23.27
CA GLY A 15 18.15 41.63 -22.78
C GLY A 15 18.22 41.41 -21.26
N SER A 16 17.39 42.16 -20.52
CA SER A 16 16.98 42.02 -19.12
C SER A 16 17.68 40.93 -18.28
N SER A 17 18.60 41.33 -17.39
CA SER A 17 19.30 40.43 -16.47
C SER A 17 18.39 39.97 -15.32
N ASN A 18 17.80 38.78 -15.45
CA ASN A 18 17.55 37.93 -14.28
C ASN A 18 18.75 36.99 -14.15
N THR A 19 19.74 37.40 -13.37
CA THR A 19 20.78 36.48 -12.89
C THR A 19 20.13 35.48 -11.94
N ALA A 20 19.57 34.41 -12.50
CA ALA A 20 19.40 33.17 -11.78
C ALA A 20 20.82 32.66 -11.48
N THR A 21 21.29 32.89 -10.25
CA THR A 21 22.44 32.21 -9.70
C THR A 21 22.16 30.71 -9.77
N VAL A 22 22.70 30.05 -10.79
CA VAL A 22 22.88 28.61 -10.80
C VAL A 22 23.93 28.33 -9.73
N SER A 23 23.47 27.99 -8.54
CA SER A 23 24.34 27.47 -7.48
C SER A 23 24.92 26.15 -7.99
N THR A 24 26.16 26.20 -8.46
CA THR A 24 27.01 25.01 -8.54
C THR A 24 27.00 24.34 -7.16
N PRO A 25 26.72 23.03 -7.04
CA PRO A 25 26.72 22.35 -5.75
C PRO A 25 28.08 22.59 -5.10
N SER A 26 28.09 23.26 -3.96
CA SER A 26 29.28 23.38 -3.12
C SER A 26 29.77 21.96 -2.84
N ALA A 27 31.02 21.69 -3.16
CA ALA A 27 31.69 20.48 -2.71
C ALA A 27 31.58 20.41 -1.16
N GLY A 28 30.79 19.46 -0.66
CA GLY A 28 30.74 19.13 0.76
C GLY A 28 29.60 19.75 1.57
N SER A 29 28.35 19.69 1.11
CA SER A 29 27.25 19.73 2.09
C SER A 29 27.38 18.51 3.01
N ASN A 30 27.79 18.75 4.26
CA ASN A 30 27.90 17.72 5.31
C ASN A 30 26.54 17.18 5.77
N VAL A 31 25.47 17.55 5.08
CA VAL A 31 24.11 17.13 5.36
C VAL A 31 23.43 16.59 4.09
N VAL A 32 22.42 15.76 4.30
CA VAL A 32 21.48 15.26 3.31
C VAL A 32 20.10 15.77 3.69
N THR A 33 19.39 16.31 2.71
CA THR A 33 18.00 16.73 2.86
C THR A 33 17.10 15.53 2.58
N LEU A 34 16.29 15.10 3.54
CA LEU A 34 15.24 14.11 3.32
C LEU A 34 13.91 14.84 3.24
N SER A 35 13.21 14.69 2.12
CA SER A 35 11.85 15.21 1.94
C SER A 35 10.88 14.07 1.72
N GLY A 36 9.70 14.17 2.31
CA GLY A 36 8.63 13.20 2.13
C GLY A 36 7.29 13.77 2.59
N GLN A 37 6.29 12.89 2.65
CA GLN A 37 4.94 13.24 3.04
C GLN A 37 4.45 12.32 4.17
N VAL A 38 3.74 12.89 5.14
CA VAL A 38 2.90 12.13 6.08
C VAL A 38 1.52 12.10 5.47
N THR A 39 1.11 10.94 4.95
CA THR A 39 -0.12 10.86 4.17
C THR A 39 -0.88 9.56 4.39
N ASP A 40 -2.16 9.75 4.58
CA ASP A 40 -3.24 8.78 4.41
C ASP A 40 -4.46 9.55 3.87
N GLY A 41 -4.22 10.42 2.89
CA GLY A 41 -4.80 11.76 2.90
C GLY A 41 -3.82 12.74 3.57
N PRO A 42 -3.55 13.94 3.03
CA PRO A 42 -2.58 14.86 3.61
C PRO A 42 -2.74 15.09 5.12
N ILE A 43 -1.78 14.65 5.94
CA ILE A 43 -1.83 14.85 7.40
C ILE A 43 -1.03 16.11 7.75
N ALA A 44 -1.71 17.25 7.77
CA ALA A 44 -1.13 18.53 8.17
C ALA A 44 -0.89 18.62 9.69
N GLY A 45 0.15 19.36 10.09
CA GLY A 45 0.47 19.63 11.50
C GLY A 45 1.20 18.52 12.25
N ALA A 46 1.60 17.44 11.57
CA ALA A 46 2.33 16.32 12.18
C ALA A 46 3.81 16.65 12.34
N LYS A 47 4.42 16.22 13.46
CA LYS A 47 5.86 16.32 13.68
C LYS A 47 6.53 15.01 13.29
N VAL A 48 7.53 15.08 12.42
CA VAL A 48 8.29 13.90 11.95
C VAL A 48 9.66 13.90 12.61
N CYS A 49 10.06 12.80 13.23
CA CYS A 49 11.36 12.65 13.87
C CYS A 49 12.10 11.43 13.31
N LEU A 50 13.42 11.57 13.17
CA LEU A 50 14.31 10.49 12.77
C LEU A 50 14.78 9.71 14.00
N PHE A 51 14.81 8.39 13.88
CA PHE A 51 15.37 7.48 14.88
C PHE A 51 16.46 6.64 14.21
N SER A 52 17.51 6.33 14.97
CA SER A 52 18.60 5.43 14.58
C SER A 52 18.69 4.30 15.60
N ASN A 53 18.53 3.05 15.14
CA ASN A 53 18.49 1.86 16.00
C ASN A 53 17.51 2.00 17.17
N GLY A 54 16.31 2.53 16.91
CA GLY A 54 15.25 2.70 17.91
C GLY A 54 15.47 3.85 18.91
N VAL A 55 16.55 4.62 18.79
CA VAL A 55 16.81 5.82 19.61
C VAL A 55 16.68 7.07 18.75
N GLN A 56 16.12 8.14 19.31
CA GLN A 56 15.97 9.40 18.58
C GLN A 56 17.34 9.90 18.09
N ALA A 57 17.44 10.15 16.79
CA ALA A 57 18.68 10.58 16.18
C ALA A 57 18.91 12.06 16.47
N ASN A 58 20.15 12.41 16.82
CA ASN A 58 20.54 13.78 17.11
C ASN A 58 21.50 14.33 16.04
N ASN A 59 21.44 15.64 15.82
CA ASN A 59 22.38 16.35 14.97
C ASN A 59 23.74 16.55 15.71
N ALA A 60 24.69 17.21 15.05
CA ALA A 60 26.01 17.48 15.64
C ALA A 60 25.98 18.40 16.88
N ALA A 61 24.92 19.19 17.05
CA ALA A 61 24.71 20.03 18.23
C ALA A 61 24.02 19.27 19.39
N GLY A 62 23.61 18.01 19.16
CA GLY A 62 22.89 17.19 20.15
C GLY A 62 21.38 17.35 20.10
N ASP A 63 20.82 18.16 19.20
CA ASP A 63 19.37 18.32 19.07
C ASP A 63 18.75 17.17 18.27
N ALA A 64 17.54 16.76 18.65
CA ALA A 64 16.78 15.78 17.89
C ALA A 64 16.55 16.22 16.44
N ILE A 65 16.77 15.30 15.50
CA ILE A 65 16.49 15.50 14.08
C ILE A 65 14.99 15.31 13.87
N CYS A 66 14.24 16.40 14.01
CA CYS A 66 12.82 16.45 13.76
C CYS A 66 12.46 17.60 12.81
N SER A 67 11.37 17.44 12.07
CA SER A 67 10.74 18.51 11.34
C SER A 67 10.05 19.46 12.34
N SER A 68 9.67 20.64 11.87
CA SER A 68 8.74 21.49 12.58
C SER A 68 7.36 20.81 12.64
N GLN A 69 6.50 21.13 11.70
CA GLN A 69 5.22 20.47 11.46
C GLN A 69 5.04 20.32 9.96
N THR A 70 4.33 19.28 9.54
CA THR A 70 3.95 19.11 8.15
C THR A 70 3.04 20.25 7.68
N ASP A 71 3.18 20.62 6.40
CA ASP A 71 2.33 21.63 5.77
C ASP A 71 0.90 21.11 5.52
N ALA A 72 0.06 21.92 4.86
CA ALA A 72 -1.32 21.56 4.52
C ALA A 72 -1.41 20.31 3.61
N GLN A 73 -0.34 20.00 2.89
CA GLN A 73 -0.22 18.84 2.02
C GLN A 73 0.45 17.66 2.74
N GLY A 74 0.79 17.78 4.03
CA GLY A 74 1.46 16.73 4.78
C GLY A 74 2.96 16.61 4.49
N ASN A 75 3.56 17.54 3.74
CA ASN A 75 4.98 17.47 3.40
C ASN A 75 5.85 17.83 4.60
N TYR A 76 7.00 17.18 4.72
CA TYR A 76 8.03 17.51 5.69
C TYR A 76 9.42 17.50 5.05
N VAL A 77 10.36 18.15 5.72
CA VAL A 77 11.78 18.13 5.39
C VAL A 77 12.58 17.88 6.66
N LEU A 78 13.58 16.99 6.57
CA LEU A 78 14.59 16.73 7.60
C LEU A 78 15.99 16.98 7.04
N THR A 79 16.89 17.44 7.90
CA THR A 79 18.31 17.59 7.59
C THR A 79 19.10 16.54 8.34
N ILE A 80 19.67 15.57 7.62
CA ILE A 80 20.39 14.42 8.17
C ILE A 80 21.90 14.65 8.01
N PRO A 81 22.70 14.65 9.09
CA PRO A 81 24.14 14.74 8.97
C PRO A 81 24.73 13.54 8.21
N ARG A 82 25.65 13.78 7.27
CA ARG A 82 26.36 12.71 6.54
C ARG A 82 27.24 11.84 7.45
N ASN A 83 27.65 12.39 8.59
CA ASN A 83 28.42 11.70 9.62
C ASN A 83 27.54 11.06 10.71
N LEU A 84 26.22 10.92 10.48
CA LEU A 84 25.35 10.18 11.37
C LEU A 84 25.90 8.77 11.57
N ALA A 85 25.93 8.30 12.82
CA ALA A 85 26.43 6.97 13.15
C ALA A 85 25.67 5.89 12.36
N SER A 86 26.40 4.87 11.89
CA SER A 86 25.82 3.77 11.14
C SER A 86 24.70 3.09 11.93
N GLY A 87 23.61 2.74 11.26
CA GLY A 87 22.48 2.06 11.88
C GLY A 87 21.29 2.01 10.94
N LEU A 88 20.23 1.35 11.41
CA LEU A 88 18.92 1.37 10.79
C LEU A 88 18.23 2.70 11.11
N LEU A 89 17.71 3.37 10.08
CA LEU A 89 16.95 4.60 10.21
C LEU A 89 15.45 4.32 10.10
N THR A 90 14.69 4.93 11.00
CA THR A 90 13.23 4.92 10.99
C THR A 90 12.71 6.34 11.16
N LEU A 91 11.50 6.59 10.65
CA LEU A 91 10.75 7.81 10.86
C LEU A 91 9.57 7.53 11.76
N MET A 92 9.29 8.44 12.68
CA MET A 92 8.03 8.49 13.40
C MET A 92 7.36 9.85 13.16
N ALA A 93 6.12 9.83 12.71
CA ALA A 93 5.28 11.00 12.55
C ALA A 93 4.18 11.00 13.61
N ALA A 94 4.04 12.07 14.38
CA ALA A 94 3.02 12.18 15.42
C ALA A 94 2.16 13.43 15.23
N LYS A 95 0.83 13.29 15.42
CA LYS A 95 -0.14 14.39 15.45
C LYS A 95 -1.12 14.17 16.60
N GLY A 96 -1.04 15.04 17.61
CA GLY A 96 -1.79 14.81 18.84
C GLY A 96 -1.34 13.55 19.57
N THR A 97 -2.24 12.93 20.32
CA THR A 97 -1.98 11.69 21.07
C THR A 97 -2.29 10.43 20.26
N ASP A 98 -3.22 10.53 19.30
CA ASP A 98 -3.84 9.32 18.74
C ASP A 98 -3.25 8.93 17.38
N ILE A 99 -2.66 9.89 16.65
CA ILE A 99 -2.01 9.63 15.36
C ILE A 99 -0.51 9.52 15.59
N GLN A 100 0.01 8.31 15.43
CA GLN A 100 1.43 7.98 15.38
C GLN A 100 1.68 6.99 14.23
N LEU A 101 2.36 7.45 13.19
CA LEU A 101 2.71 6.67 12.02
C LEU A 101 4.22 6.45 11.98
N ALA A 102 4.67 5.35 11.37
CA ALA A 102 6.07 4.98 11.34
C ALA A 102 6.48 4.48 9.95
N SER A 103 7.77 4.57 9.64
CA SER A 103 8.33 4.04 8.39
C SER A 103 9.79 3.64 8.59
N THR A 104 10.19 2.53 7.96
CA THR A 104 11.58 2.06 7.96
C THR A 104 12.31 2.56 6.71
N LEU A 105 13.26 3.47 6.88
CA LEU A 105 14.03 4.05 5.77
C LEU A 105 15.14 3.13 5.25
N GLY A 106 15.57 2.16 6.07
CA GLY A 106 16.75 1.35 5.82
C GLY A 106 17.99 1.95 6.49
N THR A 107 19.17 1.46 6.13
CA THR A 107 20.42 1.86 6.78
C THR A 107 20.84 3.28 6.40
N VAL A 108 21.63 3.93 7.27
CA VAL A 108 22.28 5.22 6.96
C VAL A 108 23.00 5.17 5.61
N ALA A 109 23.73 4.09 5.31
CA ALA A 109 24.44 3.92 4.04
C ALA A 109 23.48 3.94 2.84
N GLN A 110 22.33 3.28 2.93
CA GLN A 110 21.31 3.28 1.89
C GLN A 110 20.71 4.67 1.68
N VAL A 111 20.37 5.38 2.76
CA VAL A 111 19.83 6.75 2.67
C VAL A 111 20.85 7.72 2.07
N LEU A 112 22.11 7.66 2.49
CA LEU A 112 23.18 8.49 1.95
C LEU A 112 23.49 8.15 0.48
N SER A 113 23.41 6.87 0.10
CA SER A 113 23.55 6.44 -1.29
C SER A 113 22.39 6.93 -2.16
N ALA A 114 21.16 6.87 -1.65
CA ALA A 114 19.97 7.36 -2.36
C ALA A 114 20.04 8.88 -2.62
N ALA A 115 20.66 9.64 -1.71
CA ALA A 115 20.86 11.09 -1.86
C ALA A 115 21.79 11.46 -3.03
N GLY A 116 22.71 10.55 -3.39
CA GLY A 116 23.70 10.75 -4.44
C GLY A 116 24.49 12.06 -4.30
N SER A 117 24.86 12.63 -5.45
CA SER A 117 25.53 13.93 -5.54
C SER A 117 24.59 15.12 -5.27
N ALA A 118 23.28 14.94 -5.47
CA ALA A 118 22.27 15.98 -5.26
C ALA A 118 22.11 16.34 -3.78
N GLY A 119 22.46 15.42 -2.88
CA GLY A 119 22.34 15.64 -1.44
C GLY A 119 20.90 15.66 -0.94
N THR A 120 19.95 15.18 -1.76
CA THR A 120 18.52 15.16 -1.44
C THR A 120 17.95 13.77 -1.68
N VAL A 121 17.16 13.28 -0.72
CA VAL A 121 16.37 12.04 -0.81
C VAL A 121 14.89 12.42 -0.88
N THR A 122 14.22 11.93 -1.91
CA THR A 122 12.80 12.11 -2.17
C THR A 122 12.09 10.74 -2.22
N PRO A 123 10.74 10.70 -2.17
CA PRO A 123 9.99 9.44 -2.28
C PRO A 123 10.24 8.67 -3.58
N ALA A 124 10.67 9.36 -4.65
CA ALA A 124 11.05 8.72 -5.91
C ALA A 124 12.36 7.91 -5.78
N GLN A 125 13.26 8.30 -4.89
CA GLN A 125 14.51 7.59 -4.61
C GLN A 125 14.34 6.55 -3.49
N LEU A 126 13.50 6.86 -2.50
CA LEU A 126 13.26 6.02 -1.35
C LEU A 126 11.79 6.14 -0.94
N THR A 127 10.95 5.19 -1.36
CA THR A 127 9.50 5.24 -1.12
C THR A 127 9.14 5.32 0.37
N SER A 128 9.96 4.72 1.24
CA SER A 128 9.78 4.80 2.70
C SER A 128 10.03 6.20 3.29
N ALA A 129 10.48 7.18 2.49
CA ALA A 129 10.43 8.59 2.88
C ALA A 129 8.98 9.07 3.06
N ASN A 130 7.99 8.42 2.47
CA ASN A 130 6.60 8.66 2.83
C ASN A 130 6.23 7.86 4.09
N VAL A 131 5.57 8.54 5.03
CA VAL A 131 5.03 7.95 6.25
C VAL A 131 3.53 7.80 6.07
N THR A 132 3.06 6.57 5.91
CA THR A 132 1.68 6.24 5.53
C THR A 132 1.13 5.12 6.42
N HIS A 133 -0.17 4.83 6.32
CA HIS A 133 -0.76 3.67 6.95
C HIS A 133 -0.08 2.36 6.51
N ILE A 134 0.37 2.25 5.26
CA ILE A 134 1.09 1.08 4.73
C ILE A 134 2.48 0.96 5.34
N THR A 135 3.26 2.04 5.35
CA THR A 135 4.61 1.97 5.93
C THR A 135 4.57 1.75 7.43
N THR A 136 3.50 2.21 8.10
CA THR A 136 3.24 1.96 9.53
C THR A 136 2.86 0.50 9.78
N ALA A 137 1.95 -0.06 8.98
CA ALA A 137 1.59 -1.48 9.07
C ALA A 137 2.80 -2.39 8.81
N ASN A 138 3.64 -2.02 7.84
CA ASN A 138 4.87 -2.74 7.55
C ASN A 138 5.90 -2.61 8.69
N PHE A 139 6.02 -1.43 9.28
CA PHE A 139 6.85 -1.19 10.46
C PHE A 139 6.39 -2.05 11.64
N ALA A 140 5.09 -2.09 11.94
CA ALA A 140 4.53 -2.87 13.02
C ALA A 140 4.73 -4.39 12.84
N LEU A 141 4.80 -4.86 11.59
CA LEU A 141 5.15 -6.25 11.28
C LEU A 141 6.66 -6.53 11.45
N ALA A 142 7.51 -5.52 11.23
CA ALA A 142 8.95 -5.61 11.43
C ALA A 142 9.39 -5.45 12.88
N ASP A 143 8.56 -4.84 13.73
CA ASP A 143 8.72 -4.70 15.18
C ASP A 143 8.30 -6.02 15.85
N LEU A 144 9.26 -6.93 16.04
CA LEU A 144 9.01 -8.31 16.46
C LEU A 144 8.83 -8.45 17.97
N ASP A 145 9.43 -7.55 18.75
CA ASP A 145 9.24 -7.50 20.20
C ASP A 145 8.09 -6.59 20.64
N HIS A 146 7.54 -5.81 19.69
CA HIS A 146 6.39 -4.93 19.84
C HIS A 146 6.63 -3.78 20.82
N ASP A 147 7.86 -3.28 20.89
CA ASP A 147 8.25 -2.15 21.74
C ASP A 147 8.07 -0.77 21.07
N GLY A 148 7.60 -0.75 19.82
CA GLY A 148 7.40 0.45 19.02
C GLY A 148 8.66 0.92 18.29
N LYS A 149 9.71 0.09 18.23
CA LYS A 149 10.95 0.34 17.50
C LYS A 149 11.24 -0.84 16.58
N VAL A 150 12.17 -0.63 15.66
CA VAL A 150 12.72 -1.69 14.82
C VAL A 150 14.22 -1.60 14.89
N SER A 151 14.85 -2.69 15.30
CA SER A 151 16.29 -2.89 15.28
C SER A 151 16.74 -3.53 13.97
N GLN A 152 18.05 -3.48 13.69
CA GLN A 152 18.60 -4.17 12.52
C GLN A 152 18.38 -5.69 12.60
N ALA A 153 18.50 -6.29 13.78
CA ALA A 153 18.31 -7.72 13.96
C ALA A 153 16.88 -8.16 13.65
N GLU A 154 15.89 -7.35 14.04
CA GLU A 154 14.49 -7.61 13.69
C GLU A 154 14.25 -7.44 12.20
N LEU A 155 14.83 -6.41 11.56
CA LEU A 155 14.73 -6.24 10.12
C LEU A 155 15.39 -7.40 9.34
N ASP A 156 16.46 -7.98 9.88
CA ASP A 156 17.12 -9.16 9.29
C ASP A 156 16.27 -10.44 9.47
N ALA A 157 15.50 -10.54 10.56
CA ALA A 157 14.57 -11.63 10.85
C ALA A 157 13.17 -11.42 10.23
N TYR A 158 12.88 -10.20 9.78
CA TYR A 158 11.59 -9.79 9.26
C TYR A 158 11.26 -10.58 7.98
N SER A 159 10.10 -11.22 8.00
CA SER A 159 9.51 -11.89 6.85
C SER A 159 8.29 -11.10 6.39
N PRO A 160 8.32 -10.49 5.21
CA PRO A 160 7.19 -9.70 4.75
C PRO A 160 5.97 -10.58 4.51
N ASP A 161 4.86 -10.23 5.14
CA ASP A 161 3.53 -10.81 4.88
C ASP A 161 2.57 -9.68 4.52
N PHE A 162 2.39 -9.49 3.22
CA PHE A 162 1.53 -8.41 2.74
C PHE A 162 0.06 -8.60 3.15
N SER A 163 -0.41 -9.82 3.42
CA SER A 163 -1.78 -10.03 3.88
C SER A 163 -2.00 -9.40 5.26
N VAL A 164 -1.02 -9.53 6.15
CA VAL A 164 -1.04 -8.90 7.48
C VAL A 164 -0.86 -7.38 7.35
N VAL A 165 0.07 -6.92 6.51
CA VAL A 165 0.28 -5.49 6.25
C VAL A 165 -0.99 -4.85 5.72
N GLN A 166 -1.64 -5.47 4.72
CA GLN A 166 -2.88 -4.99 4.15
C GLN A 166 -3.98 -4.86 5.21
N ARG A 167 -4.17 -5.89 6.04
CA ARG A 167 -5.19 -5.85 7.09
C ARG A 167 -4.95 -4.73 8.11
N ALA A 168 -3.72 -4.56 8.56
CA ALA A 168 -3.36 -3.47 9.45
C ALA A 168 -3.55 -2.12 8.77
N ALA A 169 -3.07 -1.96 7.54
CA ALA A 169 -3.20 -0.75 6.73
C ALA A 169 -4.68 -0.34 6.52
N THR A 170 -5.57 -1.29 6.22
CA THR A 170 -7.02 -1.06 6.08
C THR A 170 -7.66 -0.60 7.40
N ILE A 171 -7.29 -1.20 8.53
CA ILE A 171 -7.80 -0.79 9.85
C ILE A 171 -7.31 0.62 10.21
N LEU A 172 -6.05 0.95 9.90
CA LEU A 172 -5.52 2.31 10.09
C LEU A 172 -6.28 3.33 9.24
N GLN A 173 -6.52 3.03 7.97
CA GLN A 173 -7.31 3.88 7.08
C GLN A 173 -8.73 4.10 7.62
N ALA A 174 -9.38 3.03 8.10
CA ALA A 174 -10.72 3.11 8.68
C ALA A 174 -10.76 4.01 9.93
N TYR A 175 -9.67 4.07 10.70
CA TYR A 175 -9.52 4.99 11.82
C TYR A 175 -9.28 6.43 11.34
N ILE A 176 -8.26 6.65 10.51
CA ILE A 176 -7.77 7.97 10.10
C ILE A 176 -8.81 8.71 9.27
N ASP A 177 -9.35 8.06 8.24
CA ASP A 177 -10.30 8.66 7.30
C ASP A 177 -11.75 8.30 7.60
N GLY A 178 -11.98 7.07 8.05
CA GLY A 178 -13.32 6.58 8.36
C GLY A 178 -13.87 7.05 9.71
N GLY A 179 -13.04 7.73 10.53
CA GLY A 179 -13.42 8.29 11.83
C GLY A 179 -13.82 7.24 12.87
N GLN A 180 -13.29 6.01 12.76
CA GLN A 180 -13.60 4.90 13.67
C GLN A 180 -12.91 5.04 15.02
N THR A 181 -13.29 6.05 15.79
CA THR A 181 -12.62 6.41 17.05
C THR A 181 -12.58 5.29 18.09
N SER A 182 -13.52 4.33 18.03
CA SER A 182 -13.54 3.14 18.91
C SER A 182 -12.35 2.20 18.73
N LEU A 183 -11.64 2.26 17.59
CA LEU A 183 -10.42 1.50 17.31
C LEU A 183 -9.22 1.99 18.14
N ILE A 184 -9.30 3.18 18.73
CA ILE A 184 -8.31 3.71 19.66
C ILE A 184 -8.94 3.88 21.05
N GLY A 185 -8.12 3.72 22.09
CA GLY A 185 -8.54 3.62 23.49
C GLY A 185 -8.41 2.18 24.01
N GLY A 186 -8.57 1.98 25.31
CA GLY A 186 -8.37 0.66 25.91
C GLY A 186 -6.93 0.14 25.70
N ALA A 187 -6.78 -0.94 24.93
CA ALA A 187 -5.50 -1.61 24.71
C ALA A 187 -4.61 -0.92 23.65
N THR A 188 -5.16 -0.03 22.81
CA THR A 188 -4.43 0.62 21.72
C THR A 188 -4.45 2.14 21.91
N SER A 189 -3.29 2.72 22.22
CA SER A 189 -3.16 4.14 22.57
C SER A 189 -3.06 5.09 21.36
N ASN A 190 -2.61 4.60 20.22
CA ASN A 190 -2.43 5.36 18.98
C ASN A 190 -2.42 4.43 17.76
N THR A 191 -2.35 5.00 16.55
CA THR A 191 -2.33 4.23 15.29
C THR A 191 -1.18 3.24 15.19
N LEU A 192 0.01 3.52 15.74
CA LEU A 192 1.10 2.53 15.73
C LEU A 192 0.77 1.33 16.63
N ALA A 193 0.27 1.58 17.85
CA ALA A 193 -0.19 0.52 18.74
C ALA A 193 -1.36 -0.29 18.14
N LEU A 194 -2.24 0.37 17.38
CA LEU A 194 -3.32 -0.29 16.65
C LEU A 194 -2.78 -1.23 15.56
N ALA A 195 -1.80 -0.77 14.76
CA ALA A 195 -1.13 -1.63 13.78
C ALA A 195 -0.48 -2.85 14.44
N SER A 196 0.24 -2.65 15.54
CA SER A 196 0.86 -3.74 16.30
C SER A 196 -0.18 -4.70 16.89
N ALA A 197 -1.36 -4.21 17.31
CA ALA A 197 -2.44 -5.07 17.79
C ALA A 197 -3.01 -5.96 16.67
N VAL A 198 -3.14 -5.44 15.45
CA VAL A 198 -3.56 -6.24 14.29
C VAL A 198 -2.55 -7.34 13.98
N VAL A 199 -1.26 -7.00 13.93
CA VAL A 199 -0.16 -7.95 13.69
C VAL A 199 -0.14 -9.07 14.75
N GLN A 200 -0.45 -8.73 16.00
CA GLN A 200 -0.45 -9.67 17.12
C GLN A 200 -1.79 -10.39 17.35
N SER A 201 -2.79 -10.16 16.50
CA SER A 201 -4.16 -10.65 16.71
C SER A 201 -4.73 -10.27 18.09
N LYS A 202 -4.35 -9.10 18.62
CA LYS A 202 -4.83 -8.56 19.89
C LYS A 202 -6.14 -7.79 19.70
N PRO A 203 -6.93 -7.59 20.78
CA PRO A 203 -8.11 -6.74 20.75
C PRO A 203 -7.80 -5.31 20.30
N LEU A 204 -8.68 -4.75 19.48
CA LEU A 204 -8.61 -3.40 18.92
C LEU A 204 -9.37 -2.43 19.82
N GLY A 205 -8.71 -1.35 20.23
CA GLY A 205 -9.37 -0.22 20.83
C GLY A 205 -10.20 -0.56 22.07
N THR A 206 -11.35 0.12 22.14
CA THR A 206 -12.40 -0.13 23.12
C THR A 206 -13.44 -1.15 22.64
N THR A 207 -13.34 -1.58 21.38
CA THR A 207 -14.26 -2.57 20.79
C THR A 207 -14.10 -3.95 21.43
N GLY A 208 -12.88 -4.29 21.87
CA GLY A 208 -12.55 -5.63 22.34
C GLY A 208 -12.48 -6.69 21.23
N MET A 209 -12.80 -6.33 19.98
CA MET A 209 -12.76 -7.21 18.81
C MET A 209 -11.33 -7.44 18.37
N THR A 210 -11.00 -8.64 17.89
CA THR A 210 -9.77 -8.84 17.12
C THR A 210 -9.92 -8.24 15.71
N ALA A 211 -8.81 -8.18 14.95
CA ALA A 211 -8.90 -7.83 13.54
C ALA A 211 -9.79 -8.81 12.76
N ASP A 212 -9.74 -10.13 13.04
CA ASP A 212 -10.59 -11.10 12.35
C ASP A 212 -12.08 -10.83 12.61
N ASP A 213 -12.44 -10.56 13.86
CA ASP A 213 -13.80 -10.20 14.24
C ASP A 213 -14.26 -8.92 13.54
N TRP A 214 -13.40 -7.89 13.50
CA TRP A 214 -13.72 -6.62 12.87
C TRP A 214 -13.95 -6.75 11.35
N PHE A 215 -13.14 -7.57 10.67
CA PHE A 215 -13.29 -7.85 9.24
C PHE A 215 -14.52 -8.72 8.92
N ASN A 216 -14.92 -9.59 9.84
CA ASN A 216 -16.08 -10.48 9.69
C ASN A 216 -17.40 -9.84 10.14
N ASP A 217 -17.37 -8.73 10.87
CA ASP A 217 -18.55 -7.99 11.27
C ASP A 217 -19.18 -7.27 10.06
N PRO A 218 -20.41 -7.64 9.64
CA PRO A 218 -21.05 -7.04 8.47
C PRO A 218 -21.29 -5.53 8.59
N SER A 219 -21.37 -5.00 9.82
CA SER A 219 -21.54 -3.56 10.07
C SER A 219 -20.31 -2.75 9.65
N ASN A 220 -19.14 -3.40 9.53
CA ASN A 220 -17.90 -2.77 9.09
C ASN A 220 -17.67 -2.88 7.57
N ALA A 221 -18.43 -3.68 6.85
CA ALA A 221 -18.16 -4.02 5.45
C ALA A 221 -18.05 -2.78 4.53
N ALA A 222 -18.94 -1.79 4.68
CA ALA A 222 -18.86 -0.55 3.88
C ALA A 222 -17.58 0.25 4.17
N ARG A 223 -17.11 0.23 5.42
CA ARG A 223 -15.88 0.91 5.86
C ARG A 223 -14.65 0.20 5.35
N ILE A 224 -14.64 -1.13 5.44
CA ILE A 224 -13.55 -1.96 4.93
C ILE A 224 -13.40 -1.74 3.41
N ARG A 225 -14.51 -1.70 2.67
CA ARG A 225 -14.48 -1.43 1.23
C ARG A 225 -13.87 -0.07 0.91
N ALA A 226 -14.36 0.99 1.55
CA ALA A 226 -13.83 2.34 1.35
C ALA A 226 -12.34 2.41 1.70
N ALA A 227 -11.92 1.74 2.78
CA ALA A 227 -10.54 1.69 3.21
C ALA A 227 -9.64 0.93 2.21
N ASN A 228 -10.10 -0.21 1.68
CA ASN A 228 -9.35 -0.98 0.67
C ASN A 228 -9.21 -0.22 -0.66
N GLU A 229 -10.22 0.54 -1.05
CA GLU A 229 -10.19 1.39 -2.25
C GLU A 229 -9.18 2.53 -2.09
N ALA A 230 -9.19 3.21 -0.94
CA ALA A 230 -8.21 4.24 -0.61
C ALA A 230 -6.78 3.69 -0.56
N LEU A 231 -6.58 2.54 0.11
CA LEU A 231 -5.31 1.82 0.16
C LEU A 231 -4.78 1.51 -1.24
N SER A 232 -5.63 0.96 -2.11
CA SER A 232 -5.24 0.58 -3.48
C SER A 232 -4.87 1.80 -4.33
N THR A 233 -5.59 2.91 -4.15
CA THR A 233 -5.29 4.19 -4.81
C THR A 233 -3.97 4.77 -4.33
N SER A 234 -3.71 4.70 -3.02
CA SER A 234 -2.44 5.14 -2.41
C SER A 234 -1.26 4.32 -2.95
N LEU A 235 -1.39 2.98 -2.99
CA LEU A 235 -0.40 2.09 -3.60
C LEU A 235 -0.18 2.36 -5.08
N ALA A 236 -1.23 2.64 -5.84
CA ALA A 236 -1.13 2.97 -7.26
C ALA A 236 -0.34 4.25 -7.49
N SER A 237 -0.53 5.26 -6.65
CA SER A 237 0.26 6.50 -6.66
C SER A 237 1.74 6.22 -6.34
N ASP A 238 2.00 5.48 -5.27
CA ASP A 238 3.35 5.05 -4.84
C ASP A 238 4.09 4.23 -5.91
N MET A 239 3.36 3.48 -6.74
CA MET A 239 3.90 2.56 -7.73
C MET A 239 3.72 3.04 -9.18
N ALA A 240 3.28 4.29 -9.40
CA ALA A 240 2.91 4.79 -10.73
C ALA A 240 4.01 4.61 -11.80
N GLY A 241 5.28 4.75 -11.42
CA GLY A 241 6.44 4.56 -12.30
C GLY A 241 6.90 3.11 -12.48
N LYS A 242 6.24 2.13 -11.84
CA LYS A 242 6.64 0.72 -11.83
C LYS A 242 5.72 -0.19 -12.63
N PHE A 243 4.64 0.35 -13.21
CA PHE A 243 3.69 -0.45 -14.00
C PHE A 243 4.28 -0.90 -15.32
N VAL A 244 4.10 -2.18 -15.63
CA VAL A 244 4.38 -2.79 -16.92
C VAL A 244 3.08 -3.34 -17.48
N ASP A 245 2.83 -3.14 -18.78
CA ASP A 245 1.61 -3.61 -19.44
C ASP A 245 1.73 -5.07 -19.88
N TYR A 246 0.64 -5.81 -19.68
CA TYR A 246 0.52 -7.21 -20.01
C TYR A 246 -0.82 -7.51 -20.67
N ARG A 247 -0.90 -8.69 -21.29
CA ARG A 247 -2.15 -9.31 -21.74
C ARG A 247 -2.38 -10.60 -20.96
N LEU A 248 -3.41 -10.60 -20.13
CA LEU A 248 -3.91 -11.79 -19.44
C LEU A 248 -4.77 -12.59 -20.41
N THR A 249 -4.49 -13.88 -20.50
CA THR A 249 -5.33 -14.88 -21.16
C THR A 249 -5.86 -15.84 -20.11
N LYS A 250 -7.18 -15.85 -19.91
CA LYS A 250 -7.88 -16.72 -18.94
C LYS A 250 -8.62 -17.81 -19.68
N THR A 251 -8.52 -19.06 -19.22
CA THR A 251 -9.32 -20.18 -19.70
C THR A 251 -10.15 -20.75 -18.55
N VAL A 252 -11.47 -20.60 -18.63
CA VAL A 252 -12.39 -21.17 -17.63
C VAL A 252 -12.56 -22.65 -17.93
N THR A 253 -12.08 -23.50 -17.02
CA THR A 253 -12.11 -24.97 -17.18
C THR A 253 -13.21 -25.63 -16.37
N GLN A 254 -13.65 -25.01 -15.28
CA GLN A 254 -14.71 -25.52 -14.42
C GLN A 254 -15.59 -24.37 -13.97
N GLN A 255 -16.90 -24.58 -14.08
CA GLN A 255 -17.92 -23.71 -13.53
C GLN A 255 -18.91 -24.56 -12.75
N THR A 256 -19.13 -24.22 -11.48
CA THR A 256 -20.15 -24.86 -10.66
C THR A 256 -21.33 -23.89 -10.55
N ILE A 257 -22.42 -24.20 -11.26
CA ILE A 257 -23.68 -23.46 -11.21
C ILE A 257 -24.66 -24.32 -10.40
N PRO A 258 -25.15 -23.87 -9.24
CA PRO A 258 -26.22 -24.55 -8.52
C PRO A 258 -27.47 -24.72 -9.39
N ALA A 259 -28.27 -25.76 -9.11
CA ALA A 259 -29.55 -25.92 -9.79
C ALA A 259 -30.45 -24.68 -9.55
N PRO A 260 -31.23 -24.24 -10.57
CA PRO A 260 -32.13 -23.10 -10.41
C PRO A 260 -33.11 -23.34 -9.26
N ILE A 261 -33.26 -22.36 -8.36
CA ILE A 261 -34.31 -22.39 -7.35
C ILE A 261 -35.62 -21.96 -8.03
N SER A 262 -36.61 -22.85 -8.04
CA SER A 262 -37.96 -22.53 -8.53
C SER A 262 -38.80 -21.97 -7.39
N VAL A 263 -39.22 -20.71 -7.49
CA VAL A 263 -40.19 -20.12 -6.57
C VAL A 263 -41.62 -20.46 -7.06
N ASN A 264 -42.39 -21.18 -6.25
CA ASN A 264 -43.79 -21.51 -6.56
C ASN A 264 -44.63 -20.23 -6.62
N GLY A 265 -45.26 -19.93 -7.76
CA GLY A 265 -46.27 -18.86 -7.89
C GLY A 265 -46.10 -17.86 -9.05
N GLY A 266 -45.02 -17.96 -9.82
CA GLY A 266 -44.77 -17.09 -10.98
C GLY A 266 -43.26 -17.07 -11.25
N ALA A 267 -42.82 -17.78 -12.28
CA ALA A 267 -41.43 -18.16 -12.45
C ALA A 267 -40.49 -16.95 -12.65
N ALA A 268 -39.64 -16.68 -11.66
CA ALA A 268 -38.34 -16.06 -11.87
C ALA A 268 -37.31 -17.19 -11.89
N THR A 269 -36.65 -17.41 -13.02
CA THR A 269 -35.46 -18.28 -13.07
C THR A 269 -34.25 -17.39 -12.87
N LEU A 270 -33.54 -17.61 -11.78
CA LEU A 270 -32.30 -16.90 -11.46
C LEU A 270 -31.13 -17.76 -11.94
N TYR A 271 -30.20 -17.14 -12.66
CA TYR A 271 -29.00 -17.78 -13.20
C TYR A 271 -27.79 -17.12 -12.56
N CYS A 272 -26.75 -17.88 -12.22
CA CYS A 272 -25.40 -17.31 -12.11
C CYS A 272 -25.10 -16.65 -13.47
N SER A 273 -24.69 -15.38 -13.47
CA SER A 273 -24.63 -14.52 -14.67
C SER A 273 -23.68 -14.99 -15.80
N SER A 274 -22.93 -16.09 -15.64
CA SER A 274 -22.00 -16.58 -16.64
C SER A 274 -22.46 -17.88 -17.31
N ASP A 275 -23.51 -17.86 -18.12
CA ASP A 275 -23.71 -18.89 -19.17
C ASP A 275 -22.71 -18.68 -20.34
N ARG A 276 -21.45 -18.37 -19.99
CA ARG A 276 -20.36 -18.14 -20.94
C ARG A 276 -19.97 -19.51 -21.48
N THR A 277 -19.84 -19.62 -22.80
CA THR A 277 -19.29 -20.82 -23.43
C THR A 277 -17.94 -21.16 -22.82
N LEU A 278 -17.89 -22.25 -22.05
CA LEU A 278 -16.67 -22.91 -21.61
C LEU A 278 -15.73 -23.08 -22.81
N ASN A 279 -14.43 -22.85 -22.62
CA ASN A 279 -13.34 -22.99 -23.60
C ASN A 279 -13.08 -21.83 -24.59
N LYS A 280 -13.62 -20.62 -24.40
CA LYS A 280 -13.10 -19.44 -25.12
C LYS A 280 -12.10 -18.66 -24.26
N PRO A 281 -10.89 -18.37 -24.77
CA PRO A 281 -9.95 -17.52 -24.06
C PRO A 281 -10.52 -16.12 -23.92
N ILE A 282 -10.52 -15.59 -22.70
CA ILE A 282 -10.83 -14.20 -22.41
C ILE A 282 -9.52 -13.44 -22.34
N TYR A 283 -9.44 -12.32 -23.07
CA TYR A 283 -8.29 -11.43 -23.07
C TYR A 283 -8.60 -10.19 -22.25
N ILE A 284 -7.75 -9.91 -21.26
CA ILE A 284 -7.85 -8.70 -20.45
C ILE A 284 -6.48 -8.02 -20.49
N ASP A 285 -6.48 -6.75 -20.89
CA ASP A 285 -5.28 -5.93 -20.82
C ASP A 285 -5.14 -5.41 -19.39
N ILE A 286 -4.00 -5.69 -18.76
CA ILE A 286 -3.72 -5.32 -17.36
C ILE A 286 -2.35 -4.65 -17.28
N SER A 287 -2.14 -3.84 -16.25
CA SER A 287 -0.81 -3.35 -15.89
C SER A 287 -0.42 -3.92 -14.53
N ILE A 288 0.79 -4.44 -14.38
CA ILE A 288 1.28 -4.98 -13.11
C ILE A 288 2.50 -4.20 -12.66
N ALA A 289 2.51 -3.79 -11.39
CA ALA A 289 3.66 -3.21 -10.72
C ALA A 289 4.13 -4.13 -9.59
N PHE A 290 5.44 -4.23 -9.40
CA PHE A 290 6.06 -5.01 -8.33
C PHE A 290 6.92 -4.11 -7.44
N ASP A 291 6.87 -4.35 -6.14
CA ASP A 291 7.79 -3.78 -5.16
C ASP A 291 8.48 -4.91 -4.39
N ALA A 292 9.64 -5.34 -4.90
CA ALA A 292 10.42 -6.41 -4.30
C ALA A 292 10.91 -6.09 -2.88
N ALA A 293 11.07 -4.81 -2.53
CA ALA A 293 11.52 -4.42 -1.19
C ALA A 293 10.41 -4.58 -0.15
N ARG A 294 9.16 -4.37 -0.56
CA ARG A 294 7.98 -4.46 0.30
C ARG A 294 7.17 -5.75 0.10
N ASN A 295 7.62 -6.64 -0.80
CA ASN A 295 6.89 -7.81 -1.27
C ASN A 295 5.46 -7.50 -1.76
N ILE A 296 5.27 -6.42 -2.51
CA ILE A 296 3.95 -5.99 -3.01
C ILE A 296 3.82 -6.31 -4.49
N ALA A 297 2.66 -6.83 -4.88
CA ALA A 297 2.17 -6.81 -6.25
C ALA A 297 0.90 -5.95 -6.32
N LEU A 298 0.81 -5.13 -7.36
CA LEU A 298 -0.37 -4.33 -7.65
C LEU A 298 -0.75 -4.54 -9.12
N VAL A 299 -1.97 -5.01 -9.37
CA VAL A 299 -2.53 -5.15 -10.71
C VAL A 299 -3.55 -4.05 -10.91
N ARG A 300 -3.44 -3.33 -12.03
CA ARG A 300 -4.42 -2.38 -12.52
C ARG A 300 -5.14 -2.98 -13.72
N TYR A 301 -6.47 -2.95 -13.70
CA TYR A 301 -7.32 -3.45 -14.79
C TYR A 301 -8.51 -2.50 -14.99
N PRO A 302 -9.11 -2.45 -16.20
CA PRO A 302 -10.35 -1.72 -16.40
C PRO A 302 -11.52 -2.47 -15.75
N ASP A 303 -12.34 -1.77 -14.98
CA ASP A 303 -13.63 -2.26 -14.51
C ASP A 303 -14.67 -2.29 -15.65
N ASP A 304 -15.91 -2.68 -15.33
CA ASP A 304 -17.01 -2.75 -16.31
C ASP A 304 -17.34 -1.39 -16.96
N ASN A 305 -16.92 -0.27 -16.35
CA ASN A 305 -17.09 1.09 -16.85
C ASN A 305 -15.82 1.63 -17.53
N GLY A 306 -14.78 0.81 -17.68
CA GLY A 306 -13.49 1.20 -18.21
C GLY A 306 -12.66 2.09 -17.27
N GLN A 307 -13.06 2.23 -16.01
CA GLN A 307 -12.28 2.92 -14.97
C GLN A 307 -11.20 2.00 -14.40
N PRO A 308 -10.06 2.55 -13.93
CA PRO A 308 -9.02 1.72 -13.33
C PRO A 308 -9.47 1.15 -11.98
N ALA A 309 -9.53 -0.18 -11.89
CA ALA A 309 -9.64 -0.95 -10.66
C ALA A 309 -8.30 -1.62 -10.32
N TYR A 310 -8.17 -2.09 -9.07
CA TYR A 310 -6.90 -2.57 -8.54
C TYR A 310 -7.03 -3.88 -7.75
N LEU A 311 -6.14 -4.83 -8.01
CA LEU A 311 -5.88 -5.98 -7.14
C LEU A 311 -4.56 -5.78 -6.41
N THR A 312 -4.55 -6.02 -5.12
CA THR A 312 -3.35 -5.92 -4.29
C THR A 312 -2.93 -7.30 -3.81
N GLY A 313 -1.64 -7.50 -3.57
CA GLY A 313 -1.14 -8.82 -3.21
C GLY A 313 0.31 -8.86 -2.82
N SER A 314 0.78 -10.08 -2.53
CA SER A 314 2.17 -10.35 -2.21
C SER A 314 2.99 -10.73 -3.45
N TYR A 315 4.24 -10.29 -3.48
CA TYR A 315 5.25 -10.71 -4.45
C TYR A 315 6.53 -11.14 -3.73
N ASN A 316 7.01 -12.35 -3.98
CA ASN A 316 8.29 -12.81 -3.46
C ASN A 316 9.34 -12.80 -4.56
N ALA A 317 10.24 -11.83 -4.51
CA ALA A 317 11.29 -11.66 -5.53
C ALA A 317 12.32 -12.81 -5.57
N LYS A 318 12.43 -13.63 -4.52
CA LYS A 318 13.40 -14.75 -4.50
C LYS A 318 12.95 -15.92 -5.37
N ASN A 319 11.65 -16.17 -5.44
CA ASN A 319 11.09 -17.32 -6.17
C ASN A 319 10.05 -16.91 -7.23
N GLY A 320 9.81 -15.61 -7.42
CA GLY A 320 8.85 -15.07 -8.38
C GLY A 320 7.39 -15.35 -8.01
N ALA A 321 7.08 -15.83 -6.79
CA ALA A 321 5.71 -16.16 -6.40
C ALA A 321 4.86 -14.90 -6.24
N ILE A 322 3.62 -14.95 -6.74
CA ILE A 322 2.62 -13.89 -6.58
C ILE A 322 1.35 -14.49 -5.97
N ASN A 323 0.80 -13.82 -4.97
CA ASN A 323 -0.58 -14.05 -4.50
C ASN A 323 -1.35 -12.73 -4.55
N LEU A 324 -2.36 -12.64 -5.41
CA LEU A 324 -3.23 -11.48 -5.52
C LEU A 324 -4.56 -11.75 -4.82
N TYR A 325 -5.06 -10.75 -4.12
CA TYR A 325 -6.32 -10.80 -3.41
C TYR A 325 -7.16 -9.59 -3.80
N GLU A 326 -8.43 -9.85 -4.15
CA GLU A 326 -9.45 -8.82 -4.15
C GLU A 326 -10.23 -8.93 -2.84
N LEU A 327 -9.93 -8.07 -1.87
CA LEU A 327 -10.74 -7.97 -0.65
C LEU A 327 -11.92 -7.03 -0.94
N GLN A 328 -12.97 -7.55 -1.58
CA GLN A 328 -14.26 -6.87 -1.61
C GLN A 328 -15.20 -7.46 -0.54
N PRO A 329 -15.26 -6.92 0.69
CA PRO A 329 -16.46 -7.06 1.48
C PRO A 329 -17.52 -6.13 0.89
N LYS A 330 -18.37 -6.64 0.00
CA LYS A 330 -19.60 -5.92 -0.38
C LYS A 330 -20.61 -6.06 0.77
N GLY A 331 -20.71 -5.00 1.57
CA GLY A 331 -21.56 -4.95 2.76
C GLY A 331 -23.07 -4.92 2.55
N ILE A 332 -23.76 -5.34 3.61
CA ILE A 332 -25.20 -5.51 3.81
C ILE A 332 -25.91 -4.17 4.07
N SER A 333 -27.16 -4.03 3.59
CA SER A 333 -28.19 -3.20 4.23
C SER A 333 -29.60 -3.63 3.80
N SER A 334 -30.51 -3.76 4.78
CA SER A 334 -31.93 -4.06 4.59
C SER A 334 -32.79 -2.78 4.64
N VAL A 335 -33.70 -2.61 3.68
CA VAL A 335 -34.85 -1.71 3.84
C VAL A 335 -36.13 -2.41 3.35
N GLN A 336 -37.19 -2.26 4.14
CA GLN A 336 -38.56 -2.73 3.91
C GLN A 336 -39.02 -2.60 2.45
N GLY A 337 -39.32 -3.74 1.81
CA GLY A 337 -40.20 -3.82 0.63
C GLY A 337 -39.55 -3.77 -0.76
N SER A 338 -38.23 -3.88 -0.90
CA SER A 338 -37.56 -3.96 -2.21
C SER A 338 -36.67 -5.19 -2.34
N VAL A 339 -36.51 -5.70 -3.57
CA VAL A 339 -35.62 -6.82 -3.91
C VAL A 339 -34.21 -6.27 -4.08
N THR A 340 -33.27 -6.73 -3.26
CA THR A 340 -31.86 -6.36 -3.35
C THR A 340 -31.03 -7.57 -3.78
N PHE A 341 -30.15 -7.34 -4.76
CA PHE A 341 -29.19 -8.32 -5.27
C PHE A 341 -27.86 -8.17 -4.53
N TYR A 342 -27.31 -9.29 -4.04
CA TYR A 342 -26.01 -9.35 -3.38
C TYR A 342 -25.04 -10.16 -4.23
N GLU A 343 -23.77 -9.76 -4.24
CA GLU A 343 -22.66 -10.51 -4.85
C GLU A 343 -21.47 -10.40 -3.87
N GLU A 344 -21.15 -11.48 -3.17
CA GLU A 344 -19.92 -11.61 -2.37
C GLU A 344 -18.87 -12.34 -3.23
N GLY A 345 -17.87 -11.63 -3.76
CA GLY A 345 -16.78 -12.24 -4.54
C GLY A 345 -15.52 -12.51 -3.71
N TYR A 346 -14.93 -13.69 -3.88
CA TYR A 346 -13.58 -14.04 -3.49
C TYR A 346 -12.78 -14.38 -4.74
N ASN A 347 -11.82 -13.52 -5.09
CA ASN A 347 -10.93 -13.72 -6.23
C ASN A 347 -9.52 -13.96 -5.72
N LYS A 348 -8.99 -15.16 -5.97
CA LYS A 348 -7.62 -15.56 -5.63
C LYS A 348 -6.88 -15.95 -6.90
N HIS A 349 -5.74 -15.31 -7.12
CA HIS A 349 -4.83 -15.65 -8.20
C HIS A 349 -3.47 -16.03 -7.61
N VAL A 350 -2.98 -17.22 -7.95
CA VAL A 350 -1.68 -17.73 -7.51
C VAL A 350 -0.86 -18.07 -8.75
N GLY A 351 0.38 -17.59 -8.82
CA GLY A 351 1.25 -17.85 -9.96
C GLY A 351 2.73 -17.56 -9.70
N THR A 352 3.53 -17.77 -10.74
CA THR A 352 4.98 -17.53 -10.73
C THR A 352 5.39 -16.69 -11.94
N ILE A 353 6.33 -15.76 -11.74
CA ILE A 353 7.02 -15.03 -12.80
C ILE A 353 8.29 -15.77 -13.19
N ASP A 354 8.50 -15.97 -14.49
CA ASP A 354 9.76 -16.52 -15.00
C ASP A 354 10.83 -15.44 -15.28
N ALA A 355 12.02 -15.88 -15.72
CA ALA A 355 13.13 -14.96 -16.03
C ALA A 355 12.85 -13.99 -17.19
N THR A 356 11.84 -14.27 -18.01
CA THR A 356 11.42 -13.40 -19.13
C THR A 356 10.36 -12.38 -18.72
N GLY A 357 9.81 -12.51 -17.51
CA GLY A 357 8.69 -11.71 -17.02
C GLY A 357 7.34 -12.27 -17.43
N ALA A 358 7.26 -13.48 -18.00
CA ALA A 358 5.99 -14.14 -18.26
C ALA A 358 5.44 -14.72 -16.95
N ILE A 359 4.12 -14.64 -16.76
CA ILE A 359 3.44 -15.12 -15.55
C ILE A 359 2.50 -16.25 -15.93
N ALA A 360 2.56 -17.35 -15.20
CA ALA A 360 1.62 -18.47 -15.31
C ALA A 360 1.09 -18.85 -13.94
N GLY A 361 -0.17 -19.29 -13.88
CA GLY A 361 -0.80 -19.62 -12.61
C GLY A 361 -2.22 -20.17 -12.73
N THR A 362 -2.88 -20.24 -11.59
CA THR A 362 -4.27 -20.67 -11.44
C THR A 362 -5.08 -19.58 -10.76
N PHE A 363 -6.32 -19.42 -11.17
CA PHE A 363 -7.29 -18.57 -10.49
C PHE A 363 -8.38 -19.42 -9.85
N GLU A 364 -8.90 -18.92 -8.74
CA GLU A 364 -10.12 -19.37 -8.08
C GLU A 364 -10.98 -18.14 -7.84
N GLU A 365 -12.13 -18.10 -8.48
CA GLU A 365 -13.13 -17.06 -8.30
C GLU A 365 -14.37 -17.74 -7.72
N LYS A 366 -14.76 -17.32 -6.52
CA LYS A 366 -16.01 -17.73 -5.89
C LYS A 366 -16.86 -16.50 -5.78
N TRP A 367 -18.13 -16.58 -6.11
CA TRP A 367 -19.06 -15.55 -5.73
C TRP A 367 -20.32 -16.16 -5.15
N ALA A 368 -20.78 -15.58 -4.05
CA ALA A 368 -22.07 -15.92 -3.48
C ALA A 368 -23.07 -14.83 -3.85
N GLU A 369 -24.15 -15.22 -4.51
CA GLU A 369 -25.28 -14.34 -4.73
C GLU A 369 -26.34 -14.66 -3.68
N THR A 370 -26.71 -13.64 -2.91
CA THR A 370 -27.85 -13.73 -1.98
C THR A 370 -29.02 -12.97 -2.61
N TRP A 371 -30.20 -13.57 -2.59
CA TRP A 371 -31.40 -13.01 -3.23
C TRP A 371 -32.51 -12.86 -2.19
N SER A 372 -33.19 -11.71 -2.13
CA SER A 372 -34.29 -11.52 -1.16
C SER A 372 -35.66 -11.83 -1.76
N LEU A 373 -36.07 -13.09 -1.64
CA LEU A 373 -37.47 -13.52 -1.58
C LEU A 373 -37.65 -14.71 -0.60
N ASP A 374 -36.59 -15.49 -0.32
CA ASP A 374 -36.60 -16.57 0.69
C ASP A 374 -35.30 -16.73 1.54
N ALA A 375 -34.34 -15.81 1.42
CA ALA A 375 -33.02 -15.84 2.09
C ALA A 375 -32.09 -17.03 1.72
N SER A 376 -32.34 -17.74 0.61
CA SER A 376 -31.38 -18.72 0.10
C SER A 376 -30.11 -18.07 -0.45
N ARG A 377 -28.95 -18.61 -0.02
CA ARG A 377 -27.61 -18.27 -0.52
C ARG A 377 -27.24 -19.26 -1.62
N GLN A 378 -26.93 -18.77 -2.81
CA GLN A 378 -26.33 -19.59 -3.87
C GLN A 378 -24.84 -19.25 -3.98
N GLU A 379 -24.00 -20.28 -4.00
CA GLU A 379 -22.56 -20.14 -4.25
C GLU A 379 -22.24 -20.61 -5.66
N CYS A 380 -21.75 -19.70 -6.49
CA CYS A 380 -21.20 -19.97 -7.80
C CYS A 380 -19.66 -19.99 -7.70
N SER A 381 -19.00 -20.80 -8.51
CA SER A 381 -17.52 -20.78 -8.57
C SER A 381 -17.00 -21.05 -9.97
N GLU A 382 -15.91 -20.38 -10.33
CA GLU A 382 -15.10 -20.62 -11.51
C GLU A 382 -13.64 -20.85 -11.13
N SER A 383 -12.99 -21.77 -11.84
CA SER A 383 -11.54 -21.97 -11.70
C SER A 383 -10.91 -22.40 -13.02
N GLY A 384 -9.60 -22.14 -13.12
CA GLY A 384 -8.82 -22.55 -14.27
C GLY A 384 -7.41 -21.98 -14.33
N PRO A 385 -6.64 -22.34 -15.37
CA PRO A 385 -5.33 -21.78 -15.61
C PRO A 385 -5.42 -20.37 -16.23
N PHE A 386 -4.37 -19.59 -16.02
CA PHE A 386 -4.15 -18.34 -16.74
C PHE A 386 -2.69 -18.18 -17.16
N THR A 387 -2.47 -17.42 -18.22
CA THR A 387 -1.13 -16.97 -18.66
C THR A 387 -1.15 -15.47 -18.91
N ILE A 388 -0.10 -14.78 -18.50
CA ILE A 388 0.10 -13.35 -18.71
C ILE A 388 1.38 -13.17 -19.50
N ALA A 389 1.25 -12.60 -20.70
CA ALA A 389 2.39 -12.25 -21.54
C ALA A 389 2.64 -10.75 -21.50
N LYS A 390 3.92 -10.36 -21.39
CA LYS A 390 4.32 -8.96 -21.50
C LYS A 390 3.98 -8.45 -22.90
N LYS A 391 3.40 -7.26 -22.98
CA LYS A 391 3.10 -6.62 -24.27
C LYS A 391 4.34 -6.08 -24.96
#